data_AF-A0A7Y5D114-F1
#
_entry.id   AF-A0A7Y5D114-F1
#
_cell.length_a   1.000
_cell.length_b   1.000
_cell.length_c   1.000
_cell.angle_alpha   90.00
_cell.angle_beta   90.00
_cell.angle_gamma   90.00
#
_symmetry.space_group_name_H-M   'P 1'
#
loop_
_entity.id
_entity.type
_entity.pdbx_description
1 polymer ?
#
loop_
_entity_poly.entity_id
_entity_poly.type
_entity_poly.pdbx_seq_one_letter_code
_entity_poly.pdbx_strand_id
1 'polypeptide(L)'
;MKQLNNLNEILAYHLEAAYVAEKKIQKVLPASLPAIGHKKLAATFKKYLESSSDKRMKLKRMFGYLLVRPQSRKCKPVVGILDQMTAIVRSESACELRDVQLLGALLSLTRYKSSLYITAKLYSSALELNTVSALVNEVAGWENETYETLLKISSEGILQEAGEVGVA
;
A
#
# COMPACT_ATOMS: atom_id res chain seq x y z
N MET A 1 15.98 -15.87 4.22
CA MET A 1 15.81 -15.14 2.95
C MET A 1 16.65 -15.85 1.90
N LYS A 2 16.23 -15.93 0.63
CA LYS A 2 17.12 -16.46 -0.42
C LYS A 2 18.27 -15.46 -0.63
N GLN A 3 19.48 -15.97 -0.88
CA GLN A 3 20.62 -15.14 -1.26
C GLN A 3 20.30 -14.34 -2.54
N LEU A 4 20.66 -13.06 -2.55
CA LEU A 4 20.54 -12.15 -3.69
C LEU A 4 21.96 -11.75 -4.10
N ASN A 5 22.30 -11.94 -5.38
CA ASN A 5 23.70 -11.94 -5.82
C ASN A 5 24.09 -10.67 -6.60
N ASN A 6 23.12 -9.87 -7.05
CA ASN A 6 23.39 -8.65 -7.81
C ASN A 6 22.26 -7.61 -7.61
N LEU A 7 22.52 -6.38 -8.05
CA LEU A 7 21.58 -5.27 -7.88
C LEU A 7 20.26 -5.47 -8.65
N ASN A 8 20.28 -6.16 -9.80
CA ASN A 8 19.07 -6.48 -10.55
C ASN A 8 18.15 -7.44 -9.78
N GLU A 9 18.72 -8.45 -9.11
CA GLU A 9 17.97 -9.36 -8.23
C GLU A 9 17.38 -8.63 -7.02
N ILE A 10 18.11 -7.67 -6.46
CA ILE A 10 17.63 -6.83 -5.35
C ILE A 10 16.49 -5.92 -5.82
N LEU A 11 16.63 -5.26 -6.98
CA LEU A 11 15.57 -4.48 -7.59
C LEU A 11 14.31 -5.33 -7.82
N ALA A 12 14.46 -6.50 -8.45
CA ALA A 12 13.37 -7.42 -8.69
C ALA A 12 12.68 -7.85 -7.39
N TYR A 13 13.43 -8.07 -6.31
CA TYR A 13 12.89 -8.40 -4.99
C TYR A 13 11.98 -7.29 -4.43
N HIS A 14 12.36 -6.02 -4.54
CA HIS A 14 11.51 -4.91 -4.08
C HIS A 14 10.25 -4.74 -4.94
N LEU A 15 10.37 -4.85 -6.26
CA LEU A 15 9.22 -4.83 -7.17
C LEU A 15 8.26 -6.01 -6.93
N GLU A 16 8.80 -7.17 -6.56
CA GLU A 16 8.01 -8.36 -6.24
C GLU A 16 7.23 -8.17 -4.94
N ALA A 17 7.86 -7.60 -3.91
CA ALA A 17 7.19 -7.25 -2.68
C ALA A 17 6.00 -6.30 -2.92
N ALA A 18 6.19 -5.28 -3.76
CA ALA A 18 5.13 -4.37 -4.18
C ALA A 18 4.04 -5.09 -4.99
N TYR A 19 4.40 -6.00 -5.90
CA TYR A 19 3.43 -6.76 -6.70
C TYR A 19 2.54 -7.68 -5.84
N VAL A 20 3.14 -8.39 -4.89
CA VAL A 20 2.41 -9.23 -3.93
C VAL A 20 1.50 -8.38 -3.05
N ALA A 21 1.96 -7.20 -2.63
CA ALA A 21 1.15 -6.23 -1.91
C ALA A 21 -0.14 -5.88 -2.68
N GLU A 22 -0.02 -5.42 -3.92
CA GLU A 22 -1.20 -5.05 -4.72
C GLU A 22 -2.16 -6.24 -4.94
N LYS A 23 -1.62 -7.45 -5.13
CA LYS A 23 -2.45 -8.64 -5.27
C LYS A 23 -3.26 -8.94 -4.02
N LYS A 24 -2.69 -8.72 -2.83
CA LYS A 24 -3.38 -8.95 -1.55
C LYS A 24 -4.34 -7.81 -1.21
N ILE A 25 -3.99 -6.56 -1.53
CA ILE A 25 -4.87 -5.37 -1.41
C ILE A 25 -6.23 -5.65 -2.06
N GLN A 26 -6.21 -6.15 -3.30
CA GLN A 26 -7.42 -6.46 -4.07
C GLN A 26 -8.29 -7.56 -3.48
N LYS A 27 -7.78 -8.35 -2.52
CA LYS A 27 -8.56 -9.35 -1.80
C LYS A 27 -9.08 -8.83 -0.46
N VAL A 28 -8.30 -7.98 0.22
CA VAL A 28 -8.58 -7.55 1.59
C VAL A 28 -9.45 -6.30 1.63
N LEU A 29 -9.11 -5.27 0.85
CA LEU A 29 -9.80 -3.97 0.92
C LEU A 29 -11.29 -4.02 0.58
N PRO A 30 -11.78 -4.85 -0.37
CA PRO A 30 -13.22 -4.95 -0.62
C PRO A 30 -14.02 -5.35 0.62
N ALA A 31 -13.46 -6.20 1.48
CA ALA A 31 -14.11 -6.64 2.72
C ALA A 31 -14.08 -5.57 3.83
N SER A 32 -13.15 -4.61 3.74
CA SER A 32 -13.05 -3.50 4.70
C SER A 32 -14.03 -2.37 4.40
N LEU A 33 -14.38 -2.14 3.14
CA LEU A 33 -15.22 -1.00 2.72
C LEU A 33 -16.57 -0.90 3.47
N PRO A 34 -17.34 -1.99 3.69
CA PRO A 34 -18.61 -1.90 4.40
C PRO A 34 -18.46 -1.57 5.90
N ALA A 35 -17.28 -1.77 6.46
CA ALA A 35 -17.01 -1.53 7.87
C ALA A 35 -16.54 -0.10 8.16
N ILE A 36 -16.31 0.72 7.12
CA ILE A 36 -15.88 2.11 7.24
C ILE A 36 -17.10 3.03 7.29
N GLY A 37 -17.29 3.74 8.40
CA GLY A 37 -18.40 4.69 8.56
C GLY A 37 -18.10 6.07 7.95
N HIS A 38 -16.85 6.51 8.07
CA HIS A 38 -16.42 7.82 7.63
C HIS A 38 -16.36 7.93 6.10
N LYS A 39 -17.23 8.76 5.52
CA LYS A 39 -17.44 8.85 4.06
C LYS A 39 -16.18 9.13 3.26
N LYS A 40 -15.34 10.08 3.70
CA LYS A 40 -14.08 10.40 2.98
C LYS A 40 -13.05 9.29 3.10
N LEU A 41 -13.04 8.55 4.21
CA LEU A 41 -12.14 7.42 4.40
C LEU A 41 -12.56 6.26 3.48
N ALA A 42 -13.86 5.95 3.44
CA ALA A 42 -14.41 4.93 2.54
C ALA A 42 -14.11 5.25 1.07
N ALA A 43 -14.30 6.51 0.66
CA ALA A 43 -13.96 6.98 -0.69
C ALA A 43 -12.46 6.83 -1.00
N THR A 44 -11.59 7.10 -0.03
CA THR A 44 -10.13 6.95 -0.17
C THR A 44 -9.74 5.47 -0.32
N PHE A 45 -10.32 4.58 0.48
CA PHE A 45 -10.13 3.13 0.34
C PHE A 45 -10.58 2.62 -1.04
N LYS A 46 -11.73 3.10 -1.52
CA LYS A 46 -12.27 2.73 -2.84
C LYS A 46 -11.33 3.18 -3.97
N LYS A 47 -10.93 4.46 -3.97
CA LYS A 47 -9.97 5.01 -4.95
C LYS A 47 -8.64 4.26 -4.90
N TYR A 48 -8.16 3.92 -3.70
CA TYR A 48 -6.92 3.18 -3.54
C TYR A 48 -7.01 1.76 -4.11
N LEU A 49 -8.13 1.05 -3.87
CA LEU A 49 -8.42 -0.26 -4.44
C LEU A 49 -8.45 -0.22 -5.97
N GLU A 50 -9.11 0.79 -6.56
CA GLU A 50 -9.15 1.02 -8.02
C GLU A 50 -7.73 1.25 -8.57
N SER A 51 -6.95 2.15 -7.97
CA SER A 51 -5.56 2.41 -8.40
C SER A 51 -4.66 1.17 -8.34
N SER A 52 -4.97 0.18 -7.49
CA SER A 52 -4.17 -1.03 -7.31
C SER A 52 -4.12 -1.90 -8.57
N SER A 53 -5.17 -1.92 -9.41
CA SER A 53 -5.10 -2.64 -10.69
C SER A 53 -4.08 -2.03 -11.65
N ASP A 54 -4.03 -0.70 -11.71
CA ASP A 54 -3.13 0.03 -12.60
C ASP A 54 -1.68 -0.10 -12.14
N LYS A 55 -1.46 -0.03 -10.82
CA LYS A 55 -0.14 -0.30 -10.21
C LYS A 55 0.37 -1.70 -10.57
N ARG A 56 -0.50 -2.73 -10.52
CA ARG A 56 -0.12 -4.10 -10.97
C ARG A 56 0.25 -4.15 -12.44
N MET A 57 -0.45 -3.41 -13.30
CA MET A 57 -0.14 -3.36 -14.72
C MET A 57 1.23 -2.73 -14.96
N LYS A 58 1.54 -1.62 -14.29
CA LYS A 58 2.86 -0.98 -14.35
C LYS A 58 3.97 -1.87 -13.80
N LEU A 59 3.75 -2.54 -12.68
CA LEU A 59 4.69 -3.52 -12.12
C LEU A 59 4.98 -4.67 -13.09
N LYS A 60 3.95 -5.23 -13.74
CA LYS A 60 4.15 -6.27 -14.78
C LYS A 60 5.01 -5.75 -15.93
N ARG A 61 4.81 -4.51 -16.35
CA ARG A 61 5.63 -3.87 -17.38
C ARG A 61 7.09 -3.70 -16.93
N MET A 62 7.33 -3.30 -15.69
CA MET A 62 8.68 -3.22 -15.11
C MET A 62 9.37 -4.59 -15.14
N PHE A 63 8.70 -5.66 -14.72
CA PHE A 63 9.25 -7.02 -14.81
C PHE A 63 9.64 -7.43 -16.23
N GLY A 64 8.86 -7.00 -17.24
CA GLY A 64 9.21 -7.19 -18.65
C GLY A 64 10.56 -6.57 -19.01
N TYR A 65 10.83 -5.33 -18.55
CA TYR A 65 12.12 -4.67 -18.79
C TYR A 65 13.28 -5.30 -18.03
N LEU A 66 13.03 -5.89 -16.86
CA LEU A 66 14.05 -6.60 -16.08
C LEU A 66 14.39 -7.97 -16.67
N LEU A 67 13.61 -8.47 -17.65
CA LEU A 67 13.68 -9.84 -18.16
C LEU A 67 13.56 -10.92 -17.05
N VAL A 68 12.89 -10.56 -15.95
CA VAL A 68 12.68 -11.42 -14.78
C VAL A 68 11.19 -11.62 -14.58
N ARG A 69 10.77 -12.88 -14.35
CA ARG A 69 9.38 -13.15 -13.99
C ARG A 69 9.13 -12.83 -12.50
N PRO A 70 8.01 -12.20 -12.15
CA PRO A 70 7.65 -12.00 -10.75
C PRO A 70 7.53 -13.35 -10.06
N GLN A 71 8.33 -13.58 -9.02
CA GLN A 71 8.13 -14.72 -8.14
C GLN A 71 6.97 -14.39 -7.17
N SER A 72 6.48 -15.38 -6.43
CA SER A 72 5.42 -15.19 -5.43
C SER A 72 5.99 -15.32 -4.01
N ARG A 73 7.11 -14.65 -3.73
CA ARG A 73 7.71 -14.61 -2.40
C ARG A 73 6.81 -13.81 -1.47
N LYS A 74 6.55 -14.36 -0.28
CA LYS A 74 5.73 -13.69 0.73
C LYS A 74 6.46 -12.45 1.25
N CYS A 75 5.96 -11.27 0.92
CA CYS A 75 6.34 -10.02 1.58
C CYS A 75 5.70 -9.97 2.98
N LYS A 76 6.42 -10.41 4.01
CA LYS A 76 5.89 -10.49 5.39
C LYS A 76 5.34 -9.16 5.93
N PRO A 77 5.99 -7.99 5.73
CA PRO A 77 5.51 -6.74 6.31
C PRO A 77 4.14 -6.32 5.77
N VAL A 78 3.95 -6.30 4.44
CA VAL A 78 2.65 -5.93 3.85
C VAL A 78 1.57 -6.95 4.19
N VAL A 79 1.92 -8.23 4.19
CA VAL A 79 1.01 -9.29 4.60
C VAL A 79 0.48 -9.03 6.01
N GLY A 80 1.35 -8.67 6.95
CA GLY A 80 0.98 -8.36 8.32
C GLY A 80 0.05 -7.15 8.45
N ILE A 81 0.35 -6.04 7.75
CA ILE A 81 -0.51 -4.84 7.77
C ILE A 81 -1.91 -5.16 7.22
N LEU A 82 -2.00 -5.94 6.14
CA LEU A 82 -3.30 -6.34 5.56
C LEU A 82 -4.05 -7.34 6.44
N ASP A 83 -3.34 -8.23 7.14
CA ASP A 83 -3.95 -9.12 8.13
C ASP A 83 -4.48 -8.32 9.33
N GLN A 84 -3.75 -7.29 9.76
CA GLN A 84 -4.21 -6.35 10.79
C GLN A 84 -5.49 -5.62 10.35
N MET A 85 -5.56 -5.11 9.12
CA MET A 85 -6.80 -4.51 8.59
C MET A 85 -7.97 -5.50 8.64
N THR A 86 -7.73 -6.76 8.29
CA THR A 86 -8.76 -7.81 8.36
C THR A 86 -9.20 -8.08 9.80
N ALA A 87 -8.27 -8.05 10.76
CA ALA A 87 -8.58 -8.20 12.18
C ALA A 87 -9.40 -7.00 12.72
N ILE A 88 -9.05 -5.77 12.34
CA ILE A 88 -9.78 -4.54 12.72
C ILE A 88 -11.24 -4.60 12.22
N VAL A 89 -11.46 -5.07 11.00
CA VAL A 89 -12.83 -5.23 10.45
C VAL A 89 -13.64 -6.26 11.25
N ARG A 90 -12.98 -7.27 11.82
CA ARG A 90 -13.62 -8.34 12.60
C ARG A 90 -13.75 -8.02 14.08
N SER A 91 -13.08 -7.00 14.59
CA SER A 91 -13.16 -6.65 16.00
C SER A 91 -14.46 -5.94 16.35
N GLU A 92 -14.96 -6.21 17.55
CA GLU A 92 -16.05 -5.46 18.17
C GLU A 92 -15.52 -4.11 18.66
N SER A 93 -15.42 -3.16 17.73
CA SER A 93 -15.09 -1.77 17.99
C SER A 93 -16.21 -0.85 17.53
N ALA A 94 -16.40 0.26 18.23
CA ALA A 94 -17.24 1.36 17.77
C ALA A 94 -16.78 1.83 16.38
N CYS A 95 -17.72 2.34 15.57
CA CYS A 95 -17.46 2.64 14.16
C CYS A 95 -16.32 3.66 14.00
N GLU A 96 -16.31 4.69 14.84
CA GLU A 96 -15.35 5.78 14.86
C GLU A 96 -13.95 5.28 15.24
N LEU A 97 -13.85 4.42 16.26
CA LEU A 97 -12.59 3.81 16.68
C LEU A 97 -12.04 2.87 15.60
N ARG A 98 -12.92 2.11 14.93
CA ARG A 98 -12.54 1.25 13.81
C ARG A 98 -12.00 2.06 12.65
N ASP A 99 -12.64 3.18 12.31
CA ASP A 99 -12.23 4.06 11.22
C ASP A 99 -10.83 4.62 11.46
N VAL A 100 -10.53 5.05 12.69
CA VAL A 100 -9.18 5.50 13.07
C VAL A 100 -8.14 4.38 12.96
N GLN A 101 -8.49 3.16 13.39
CA GLN A 101 -7.60 2.00 13.25
C GLN A 101 -7.34 1.66 11.77
N LEU A 102 -8.36 1.68 10.92
CA LEU A 102 -8.24 1.41 9.48
C LEU A 102 -7.43 2.51 8.77
N LEU A 103 -7.64 3.77 9.14
CA LEU A 103 -6.83 4.90 8.66
C LEU A 103 -5.35 4.69 8.99
N GLY A 104 -5.03 4.34 10.25
CA GLY A 104 -3.65 4.10 10.68
C GLY A 104 -2.99 2.93 9.94
N ALA A 105 -3.75 1.86 9.71
CA ALA A 105 -3.26 0.72 8.93
C ALA A 105 -2.98 1.11 7.47
N LEU A 106 -3.84 1.91 6.84
CA LEU A 106 -3.63 2.33 5.44
C LEU A 106 -2.49 3.35 5.29
N LEU A 107 -2.31 4.25 6.27
CA LEU A 107 -1.14 5.13 6.34
C LEU A 107 0.16 4.32 6.39
N SER A 108 0.20 3.31 7.26
CA SER A 108 1.37 2.43 7.40
C SER A 108 1.66 1.65 6.11
N LEU A 109 0.60 1.13 5.46
CA LEU A 109 0.72 0.40 4.19
C LEU A 109 1.28 1.29 3.07
N THR A 110 0.70 2.47 2.87
CA THR A 110 1.10 3.43 1.83
C THR A 110 2.54 3.91 2.03
N ARG A 111 2.93 4.22 3.28
CA ARG A 111 4.31 4.61 3.60
C ARG A 111 5.32 3.49 3.35
N TYR A 112 5.00 2.26 3.75
CA TYR A 112 5.87 1.11 3.49
C TYR A 112 6.04 0.85 1.99
N LYS A 113 4.94 0.87 1.22
CA LYS A 113 5.00 0.72 -0.24
C LYS A 113 5.78 1.85 -0.90
N SER A 114 5.60 3.09 -0.47
CA SER A 114 6.38 4.23 -0.96
C SER A 114 7.89 4.01 -0.73
N SER A 115 8.29 3.50 0.44
CA SER A 115 9.69 3.10 0.69
C SER A 115 10.18 2.05 -0.30
N LEU A 116 9.40 1.00 -0.60
CA LEU A 116 9.77 0.00 -1.61
C LEU A 116 9.98 0.62 -3.00
N TYR A 117 9.09 1.53 -3.42
CA TYR A 117 9.19 2.19 -4.72
C TYR A 117 10.36 3.17 -4.78
N ILE A 118 10.61 3.96 -3.73
CA ILE A 118 11.77 4.86 -3.68
C ILE A 118 13.07 4.05 -3.78
N THR A 119 13.20 2.96 -3.03
CA THR A 119 14.35 2.05 -3.10
C THR A 119 14.49 1.46 -4.51
N ALA A 120 13.39 0.99 -5.11
CA ALA A 120 13.42 0.46 -6.48
C ALA A 120 13.86 1.53 -7.51
N LYS A 121 13.43 2.79 -7.35
CA LYS A 121 13.84 3.90 -8.23
C LYS A 121 15.34 4.14 -8.15
N LEU A 122 15.91 4.16 -6.95
CA LEU A 122 17.34 4.34 -6.75
C LEU A 122 18.13 3.24 -7.47
N TYR A 123 17.69 1.98 -7.34
CA TYR A 123 18.38 0.85 -7.95
C TYR A 123 18.19 0.79 -9.46
N SER A 124 16.99 1.06 -9.97
CA SER A 124 16.77 1.11 -11.42
C SER A 124 17.56 2.24 -12.08
N SER A 125 17.73 3.38 -11.41
CA SER A 125 18.58 4.47 -11.91
C SER A 125 20.06 4.10 -11.89
N ALA A 126 20.54 3.41 -10.84
CA ALA A 126 21.92 2.92 -10.78
C ALA A 126 22.23 1.85 -11.84
N LEU A 127 21.20 1.13 -12.31
CA LEU A 127 21.27 0.16 -13.41
C LEU A 127 20.99 0.79 -14.79
N GLU A 128 20.83 2.12 -14.88
CA GLU A 128 20.50 2.85 -16.10
C GLU A 128 19.18 2.41 -16.78
N LEU A 129 18.29 1.77 -16.02
CA LEU A 129 16.97 1.33 -16.47
C LEU A 129 15.97 2.49 -16.43
N ASN A 130 16.21 3.51 -17.26
CA ASN A 130 15.47 4.78 -17.26
C ASN A 130 13.95 4.60 -17.35
N THR A 131 13.47 3.68 -18.18
CA THR A 131 12.03 3.39 -18.31
C THR A 131 11.44 2.79 -17.02
N VAL A 132 12.19 1.93 -16.33
CA VAL A 132 11.76 1.36 -15.04
C VAL A 132 11.74 2.47 -13.99
N SER A 133 12.78 3.31 -13.91
CA SER A 133 12.82 4.44 -12.97
C SER A 133 11.64 5.38 -13.15
N ALA A 134 11.26 5.70 -14.40
CA ALA A 134 10.10 6.54 -14.69
C ALA A 134 8.78 5.90 -14.22
N LEU A 135 8.56 4.62 -14.53
CA LEU A 135 7.36 3.90 -14.09
C LEU A 135 7.29 3.79 -12.56
N VAL A 136 8.41 3.57 -11.89
CA VAL A 136 8.47 3.46 -10.43
C VAL A 136 8.15 4.80 -9.80
N ASN A 137 8.68 5.89 -10.35
CA ASN A 137 8.40 7.25 -9.86
C ASN A 137 6.91 7.60 -9.97
N GLU A 138 6.26 7.23 -11.06
CA GLU A 138 4.82 7.44 -11.24
C GLU A 138 4.00 6.71 -10.17
N VAL A 139 4.30 5.42 -9.93
CA VAL A 139 3.59 4.63 -8.92
C VAL A 139 3.87 5.14 -7.50
N ALA A 140 5.10 5.56 -7.21
CA ALA A 140 5.46 6.19 -5.94
C ALA A 140 4.64 7.47 -5.69
N GLY A 141 4.42 8.27 -6.74
CA GLY A 141 3.57 9.45 -6.69
C GLY A 141 2.14 9.12 -6.25
N TRP A 142 1.53 8.09 -6.84
CA TRP A 142 0.18 7.65 -6.48
C TRP A 142 0.06 7.15 -5.02
N GLU A 143 1.10 6.47 -4.51
CA GLU A 143 1.14 6.11 -3.08
C GLU A 143 1.24 7.36 -2.19
N ASN A 144 2.05 8.34 -2.60
CA ASN A 144 2.21 9.59 -1.85
C ASN A 144 0.93 10.42 -1.83
N GLU A 145 0.22 10.56 -2.97
CA GLU A 145 -1.07 11.24 -3.04
C GLU A 145 -2.11 10.62 -2.10
N THR A 146 -2.14 9.29 -2.02
CA THR A 146 -3.02 8.58 -1.09
C THR A 146 -2.62 8.87 0.35
N TYR A 147 -1.33 8.83 0.65
CA TYR A 147 -0.80 9.12 1.97
C TYR A 147 -1.17 10.55 2.44
N GLU A 148 -0.96 11.56 1.59
CA GLU A 148 -1.32 12.95 1.90
C GLU A 148 -2.84 13.12 2.10
N THR A 149 -3.65 12.41 1.31
CA THR A 149 -5.11 12.41 1.48
C THR A 149 -5.50 11.86 2.85
N LEU A 150 -4.84 10.79 3.32
CA LEU A 150 -5.10 10.20 4.64
C LEU A 150 -4.66 11.13 5.78
N LEU A 151 -3.52 11.81 5.64
CA LEU A 151 -3.10 12.83 6.61
C LEU A 151 -4.12 13.96 6.71
N LYS A 152 -4.63 14.42 5.57
CA LYS A 152 -5.68 15.44 5.53
C LYS A 152 -6.94 14.97 6.25
N ILE A 153 -7.42 13.75 5.98
CA ILE A 153 -8.56 13.16 6.69
C ILE A 153 -8.30 13.10 8.20
N SER A 154 -7.07 12.75 8.61
CA SER A 154 -6.67 12.70 10.02
C SER A 154 -6.79 14.06 10.71
N SER A 155 -6.40 15.14 10.00
CA SER A 155 -6.48 16.51 10.51
C SER A 155 -7.89 17.12 10.47
N GLU A 156 -8.81 16.53 9.70
CA GLU A 156 -10.16 17.05 9.46
C GLU A 156 -11.23 16.55 10.45
N GLY A 157 -10.83 15.98 11.59
CA GLY A 157 -11.75 15.69 12.69
C GLY A 157 -12.04 14.23 12.96
N ILE A 158 -11.62 13.29 12.10
CA ILE A 158 -11.83 11.84 12.35
C ILE A 158 -11.24 11.38 13.69
N LEU A 159 -10.14 12.01 14.14
CA LEU A 159 -9.52 11.73 15.44
C LEU A 159 -10.28 12.38 16.60
N GLN A 160 -10.94 13.52 16.36
CA GLN A 160 -11.77 14.21 17.35
C GLN A 160 -13.06 13.43 17.58
N GLU A 161 -13.74 13.02 16.50
CA GLU A 161 -14.94 12.17 16.53
C GLU A 161 -14.67 10.88 17.33
N ALA A 162 -13.53 10.22 17.10
CA ALA A 162 -13.15 9.02 17.83
C ALA A 162 -12.78 9.27 19.30
N GLY A 163 -12.25 10.46 19.64
CA GLY A 163 -11.91 10.83 21.01
C GLY A 163 -13.12 10.99 21.92
N GLU A 164 -14.29 11.31 21.36
CA GLU A 164 -15.54 11.50 22.12
C GLU A 164 -16.19 10.17 22.54
N VAL A 165 -15.86 9.05 21.87
CA VAL A 165 -16.49 7.73 22.03
C VAL A 165 -16.10 6.99 23.33
N GLY A 166 -15.28 7.59 24.19
CA GLY A 166 -14.89 7.01 25.49
C GLY A 166 -14.86 7.99 26.66
N VAL A 167 -15.41 9.20 26.49
CA VAL A 167 -15.43 10.25 27.53
C VAL A 167 -16.84 10.44 28.13
N ALA A 168 -17.82 9.64 27.70
CA ALA A 168 -19.18 9.62 28.23
C ALA A 168 -19.42 8.44 29.18
#